data_AF-A0A6P0TUV7-F1
#
_entry.id   AF-A0A6P0TUV7-F1
#
_cell.length_a   1.000
_cell.length_b   1.000
_cell.length_c   1.000
_cell.angle_alpha   90.00
_cell.angle_beta   90.00
_cell.angle_gamma   90.00
#
_symmetry.space_group_name_H-M   'P 1'
#
loop_
_entity.id
_entity.type
_entity.pdbx_description
1 polymer ?
#
loop_
_entity_poly.entity_id
_entity_poly.type
_entity_poly.pdbx_seq_one_letter_code
_entity_poly.pdbx_strand_id
1 'polypeptide(L)'
;MDLEKPLGSVIEGSLSQGLEVRLHPDVLVEDMRVGKFLVVQGVRAHFFCMLTDVLLGTSSERIMINPPLPTDDFLQSVLAGGSTYGTIELAPMLMLIISSEKSPVYFNANENNGNDKKSQSIENLASFEAQTSAEIQLMPVKTIPSHFSQVFEASERDFSLVFGREDDQSRRNFAVGKPIDMDVPVCLDLDRFVERSNGIFGKSGTGKSFLTRLLLSGIIRKGAAVNLIFDMHSEYGWEAMAEGKQVNTV
;
A
#
# COMPACT_ATOMS: atom_id res chain seq x y z
N MET A 1 -14.13 3.94 20.24
CA MET A 1 -13.54 2.89 19.39
C MET A 1 -14.53 2.73 18.26
N ASP A 2 -14.36 3.49 17.18
CA ASP A 2 -15.15 3.20 15.99
C ASP A 2 -14.67 1.83 15.51
N LEU A 3 -15.54 0.82 15.62
CA LEU A 3 -15.25 -0.47 15.01
C LEU A 3 -15.21 -0.20 13.51
N GLU A 4 -14.02 -0.25 12.93
CA GLU A 4 -13.85 -0.16 11.49
C GLU A 4 -14.74 -1.21 10.84
N LYS A 5 -15.67 -0.75 10.01
CA LYS A 5 -16.66 -1.61 9.38
C LYS A 5 -15.99 -2.31 8.19
N PRO A 6 -16.14 -3.64 8.04
CA PRO A 6 -15.61 -4.33 6.88
C PRO A 6 -16.29 -3.79 5.61
N LEU A 7 -15.49 -3.60 4.57
CA LEU A 7 -15.94 -3.15 3.25
C LEU A 7 -16.44 -4.31 2.39
N GLY A 8 -15.91 -5.51 2.63
CA GLY A 8 -16.14 -6.65 1.77
C GLY A 8 -15.42 -7.91 2.24
N SER A 9 -15.55 -8.96 1.44
CA SER A 9 -14.97 -10.26 1.72
C SER A 9 -14.26 -10.80 0.48
N VAL A 10 -13.06 -11.34 0.67
CA VAL A 10 -12.29 -11.98 -0.42
C VAL A 10 -13.07 -13.18 -0.96
N ILE A 11 -13.34 -13.21 -2.25
CA ILE A 11 -14.06 -14.32 -2.89
C ILE A 11 -13.14 -15.22 -3.70
N GLU A 12 -12.11 -14.65 -4.33
CA GLU A 12 -11.08 -15.38 -5.06
C GLU A 12 -9.77 -14.58 -5.12
N GLY A 13 -8.72 -15.19 -5.66
CA GLY A 13 -7.47 -14.49 -5.86
C GLY A 13 -6.27 -15.41 -6.07
N SER A 14 -5.18 -14.80 -6.53
CA SER A 14 -3.87 -15.44 -6.66
C SER A 14 -2.77 -14.40 -6.43
N LEU A 15 -1.54 -14.85 -6.20
CA LEU A 15 -0.40 -13.93 -6.07
C LEU A 15 -0.12 -13.14 -7.36
N SER A 16 -0.38 -13.75 -8.52
CA SER A 16 -0.07 -13.14 -9.82
C SER A 16 -1.15 -12.18 -10.31
N GLN A 17 -2.43 -12.49 -10.05
CA GLN A 17 -3.56 -11.70 -10.54
C GLN A 17 -4.12 -10.74 -9.49
N GLY A 18 -3.75 -10.88 -8.22
CA GLY A 18 -4.34 -10.13 -7.12
C GLY A 18 -5.52 -10.85 -6.49
N LEU A 19 -6.27 -10.15 -5.64
CA LEU A 19 -7.42 -10.66 -4.90
C LEU A 19 -8.70 -10.00 -5.40
N GLU A 20 -9.75 -10.78 -5.58
CA GLU A 20 -11.08 -10.26 -5.84
C GLU A 20 -11.89 -10.23 -4.54
N VAL A 21 -12.52 -9.10 -4.28
CA VAL A 21 -13.29 -8.85 -3.06
C VAL A 21 -14.70 -8.46 -3.45
N ARG A 22 -15.68 -9.17 -2.90
CA ARG A 22 -17.08 -8.76 -3.01
C ARG A 22 -17.41 -7.77 -1.92
N LEU A 23 -17.88 -6.58 -2.31
CA LEU A 23 -18.30 -5.55 -1.38
C LEU A 23 -19.55 -5.96 -0.60
N HIS A 24 -19.66 -5.49 0.64
CA HIS A 24 -20.88 -5.66 1.41
C HIS A 24 -22.02 -4.79 0.85
N PRO A 25 -23.30 -5.19 0.98
CA PRO A 25 -24.44 -4.49 0.36
C PRO A 25 -24.62 -3.03 0.80
N ASP A 26 -24.06 -2.67 1.95
CA ASP A 26 -24.14 -1.37 2.59
C ASP A 26 -22.93 -0.47 2.32
N VAL A 27 -22.03 -0.90 1.42
CA VAL A 27 -20.86 -0.14 0.97
C VAL A 27 -21.13 0.37 -0.44
N LEU A 28 -20.97 1.68 -0.61
CA LEU A 28 -21.15 2.30 -1.92
C LEU A 28 -19.91 2.05 -2.77
N VAL A 29 -20.15 1.55 -3.98
CA VAL A 29 -19.10 1.33 -4.99
C VAL A 29 -18.44 2.66 -5.37
N GLU A 30 -19.18 3.77 -5.32
CA GLU A 30 -18.70 5.12 -5.64
C GLU A 30 -17.63 5.63 -4.65
N ASP A 31 -17.59 5.09 -3.44
CA ASP A 31 -16.56 5.41 -2.44
C ASP A 31 -15.24 4.66 -2.70
N MET A 32 -15.24 3.70 -3.62
CA MET A 32 -14.07 2.92 -4.00
C MET A 32 -13.33 3.61 -5.14
N ARG A 33 -12.04 3.90 -4.90
CA ARG A 33 -11.17 4.58 -5.87
C ARG A 33 -9.89 3.81 -6.08
N VAL A 34 -9.45 3.74 -7.33
CA VAL A 34 -8.17 3.10 -7.70
C VAL A 34 -7.02 3.85 -7.04
N GLY A 35 -6.08 3.10 -6.48
CA GLY A 35 -4.97 3.62 -5.68
C GLY A 35 -5.29 3.78 -4.19
N LYS A 36 -6.55 3.57 -3.77
CA LYS A 36 -6.90 3.51 -2.35
C LYS A 36 -6.23 2.30 -1.70
N PHE A 37 -5.72 2.48 -0.49
CA PHE A 37 -5.07 1.42 0.27
C PHE A 37 -6.05 0.75 1.21
N LEU A 38 -6.04 -0.58 1.21
CA LEU A 38 -6.94 -1.42 1.96
C LEU A 38 -6.15 -2.50 2.69
N VAL A 39 -6.68 -2.98 3.82
CA VAL A 39 -6.07 -4.05 4.61
C VAL A 39 -6.98 -5.27 4.57
N VAL A 40 -6.42 -6.41 4.14
CA VAL A 40 -7.11 -7.70 4.25
C VAL A 40 -6.65 -8.41 5.51
N GLN A 41 -7.58 -8.70 6.41
CA GLN A 41 -7.28 -9.42 7.65
C GLN A 41 -7.29 -10.93 7.39
N GLY A 42 -6.09 -11.53 7.30
CA GLY A 42 -5.93 -12.97 7.29
C GLY A 42 -5.76 -13.54 8.71
N VAL A 43 -5.80 -14.86 8.82
CA VAL A 43 -5.73 -15.56 10.12
C VAL A 43 -4.38 -15.37 10.84
N ARG A 44 -3.27 -15.31 10.08
CA ARG A 44 -1.90 -15.26 10.63
C ARG A 44 -1.13 -14.00 10.25
N ALA A 45 -1.63 -13.27 9.26
CA ALA A 45 -0.99 -12.09 8.72
C ALA A 45 -2.07 -11.18 8.15
N HIS A 46 -1.85 -9.88 8.26
CA HIS A 46 -2.62 -8.89 7.53
C HIS A 46 -1.90 -8.58 6.22
N PHE A 47 -2.67 -8.25 5.19
CA PHE A 47 -2.14 -7.93 3.88
C PHE A 47 -2.45 -6.46 3.59
N PHE A 48 -1.40 -5.67 3.40
CA PHE A 48 -1.53 -4.29 2.94
C PHE A 48 -1.63 -4.31 1.42
N CYS A 49 -2.77 -3.87 0.91
CA CYS A 49 -3.15 -3.99 -0.48
C CYS A 49 -3.47 -2.61 -1.08
N MET A 50 -3.33 -2.52 -2.39
CA MET A 50 -3.77 -1.36 -3.17
C MET A 50 -4.95 -1.77 -4.06
N LEU A 51 -6.01 -0.96 -4.07
CA LEU A 51 -7.13 -1.14 -4.98
C LEU A 51 -6.68 -0.83 -6.41
N THR A 52 -6.81 -1.81 -7.30
CA THR A 52 -6.41 -1.70 -8.71
C THR A 52 -7.58 -1.49 -9.65
N ASP A 53 -8.75 -2.06 -9.34
CA ASP A 53 -9.94 -1.93 -10.18
C ASP A 53 -11.25 -2.04 -9.37
N VAL A 54 -12.32 -1.48 -9.92
CA VAL A 54 -13.69 -1.50 -9.36
C VAL A 54 -14.67 -1.98 -10.43
N LEU A 55 -15.39 -3.04 -10.12
CA LEU A 55 -16.23 -3.77 -11.07
C LEU A 55 -17.68 -3.86 -10.54
N LEU A 56 -18.64 -3.91 -11.46
CA LEU A 56 -20.05 -4.19 -11.16
C LEU A 56 -20.43 -5.53 -11.77
N GLY A 57 -20.98 -6.40 -10.93
CA GLY A 57 -21.41 -7.74 -11.31
C GLY A 57 -22.91 -7.96 -11.09
N THR A 58 -23.46 -8.92 -11.82
CA THR A 58 -24.81 -9.43 -11.60
C THR A 58 -24.81 -10.95 -11.53
N SER A 59 -25.69 -11.54 -10.73
CA SER A 59 -25.84 -13.00 -10.64
C SER A 59 -26.70 -13.60 -11.75
N SER A 60 -27.37 -12.77 -12.55
CA SER A 60 -28.30 -13.20 -13.60
C SER A 60 -28.21 -12.30 -14.82
N GLU A 61 -27.98 -12.91 -15.98
CA GLU A 61 -27.96 -12.21 -17.28
C GLU A 61 -29.27 -11.47 -17.59
N ARG A 62 -30.40 -11.91 -17.01
CA ARG A 62 -31.70 -11.26 -17.19
C ARG A 62 -31.70 -9.80 -16.71
N ILE A 63 -30.93 -9.51 -15.66
CA ILE A 63 -30.82 -8.14 -15.11
C ILE A 63 -30.01 -7.27 -16.07
N MET A 64 -29.01 -7.83 -16.75
CA MET A 64 -28.25 -7.11 -17.77
C MET A 64 -29.09 -6.84 -19.02
N ILE A 65 -29.89 -7.82 -19.46
CA ILE A 65 -30.72 -7.70 -20.66
C ILE A 65 -31.90 -6.76 -20.43
N ASN A 66 -32.48 -6.76 -19.23
CA ASN A 66 -33.64 -5.94 -18.88
C ASN A 66 -33.49 -5.34 -17.48
N PRO A 67 -32.73 -4.24 -17.35
CA PRO A 67 -32.52 -3.58 -16.07
C PRO A 67 -33.82 -2.97 -15.51
N PRO A 68 -33.94 -2.82 -14.18
CA PRO A 68 -35.08 -2.15 -13.57
C PRO A 68 -35.17 -0.69 -14.02
N LEU A 69 -36.39 -0.16 -14.09
CA LEU A 69 -36.60 1.25 -14.41
C LEU A 69 -36.05 2.15 -13.29
N PRO A 70 -35.51 3.34 -13.60
CA PRO A 70 -35.01 4.28 -12.60
C PRO A 70 -36.04 4.70 -11.56
N THR A 71 -37.34 4.58 -11.88
CA THR A 71 -38.46 4.94 -10.99
C THR A 71 -38.91 3.79 -10.08
N ASP A 72 -38.38 2.58 -10.27
CA ASP A 72 -38.73 1.40 -9.46
C ASP A 72 -37.69 1.18 -8.35
N ASP A 73 -37.71 2.06 -7.35
CA ASP A 73 -36.79 2.04 -6.22
C ASP A 73 -36.86 0.71 -5.44
N PHE A 74 -38.06 0.11 -5.37
CA PHE A 74 -38.26 -1.16 -4.69
C PHE A 74 -37.51 -2.28 -5.39
N LEU A 75 -37.69 -2.45 -6.70
CA LEU A 75 -36.99 -3.50 -7.44
C LEU A 75 -35.48 -3.27 -7.43
N GLN A 76 -35.01 -2.02 -7.54
CA GLN A 76 -33.58 -1.71 -7.39
C GLN A 76 -33.03 -2.13 -6.03
N SER A 77 -33.74 -1.83 -4.94
CA SER A 77 -33.32 -2.19 -3.58
C SER A 77 -33.32 -3.70 -3.33
N VAL A 78 -34.25 -4.45 -3.92
CA VAL A 78 -34.32 -5.92 -3.81
C VAL A 78 -33.20 -6.59 -4.59
N LEU A 79 -32.82 -6.02 -5.73
CA LEU A 79 -31.71 -6.53 -6.53
C LEU A 79 -30.35 -6.19 -5.93
N ALA A 80 -30.21 -5.02 -5.28
CA ALA A 80 -29.00 -4.57 -4.62
C ALA A 80 -28.51 -5.56 -3.55
N GLY A 81 -27.23 -5.92 -3.60
CA GLY A 81 -26.56 -6.82 -2.65
C GLY A 81 -26.79 -8.31 -2.92
N GLY A 82 -27.99 -8.67 -3.38
CA GLY A 82 -28.35 -10.04 -3.75
C GLY A 82 -27.93 -10.38 -5.18
N SER A 83 -28.59 -9.75 -6.15
CA SER A 83 -28.45 -10.06 -7.57
C SER A 83 -27.57 -9.08 -8.34
N THR A 84 -27.37 -7.87 -7.81
CA THR A 84 -26.36 -6.92 -8.27
C THR A 84 -25.37 -6.67 -7.14
N TYR A 85 -24.08 -6.65 -7.45
CA TYR A 85 -23.03 -6.49 -6.45
C TYR A 85 -21.83 -5.77 -7.04
N GLY A 86 -21.07 -5.07 -6.19
CA GLY A 86 -19.76 -4.53 -6.55
C GLY A 86 -18.66 -5.51 -6.19
N THR A 87 -17.67 -5.66 -7.06
CA THR A 87 -16.40 -6.30 -6.72
C THR A 87 -15.25 -5.32 -6.91
N ILE A 88 -14.17 -5.51 -6.15
CA ILE A 88 -12.94 -4.75 -6.29
C ILE A 88 -11.77 -5.71 -6.43
N GLU A 89 -10.79 -5.31 -7.24
CA GLU A 89 -9.54 -6.02 -7.38
C GLU A 89 -8.46 -5.35 -6.52
N LEU A 90 -7.73 -6.16 -5.77
CA LEU A 90 -6.66 -5.72 -4.88
C LEU A 90 -5.33 -6.34 -5.30
N ALA A 91 -4.29 -5.51 -5.39
CA ALA A 91 -2.91 -5.95 -5.48
C ALA A 91 -2.26 -6.00 -4.09
N PRO A 92 -1.92 -7.19 -3.56
CA PRO A 92 -1.20 -7.32 -2.30
C PRO A 92 0.23 -6.77 -2.42
N MET A 93 0.60 -5.84 -1.54
CA MET A 93 1.90 -5.18 -1.56
C MET A 93 2.82 -5.72 -0.47
N LEU A 94 2.29 -5.87 0.75
CA LEU A 94 3.05 -6.32 1.92
C LEU A 94 2.23 -7.25 2.79
N MET A 95 2.91 -8.19 3.45
CA MET A 95 2.40 -9.00 4.53
C MET A 95 2.89 -8.43 5.85
N LEU A 96 1.98 -8.22 6.79
CA LEU A 96 2.24 -7.82 8.17
C LEU A 96 2.03 -9.04 9.05
N ILE A 97 3.12 -9.66 9.50
CA ILE A 97 3.08 -10.77 10.45
C ILE A 97 3.12 -10.19 11.85
N ILE A 98 2.05 -10.42 12.61
CA ILE A 98 1.98 -10.08 14.03
C ILE A 98 2.66 -11.24 14.77
N SER A 99 3.82 -11.01 15.39
CA SER A 99 4.52 -12.08 16.12
C SER A 99 3.90 -12.26 17.51
N SER A 100 2.69 -12.82 17.56
CA SER A 100 2.10 -13.28 18.83
C SER A 100 2.17 -14.79 19.02
N GLU A 101 2.65 -15.57 18.04
CA GLU A 101 2.85 -17.01 18.22
C GLU A 101 4.13 -17.49 17.53
N LYS A 102 4.83 -18.40 18.22
CA LYS A 102 6.08 -19.08 17.81
C LYS A 102 6.15 -19.26 16.30
N SER A 103 7.26 -18.79 15.75
CA SER A 103 7.70 -18.93 14.36
C SER A 103 6.98 -20.04 13.60
N PRO A 104 6.28 -19.77 12.50
CA PRO A 104 5.73 -20.85 11.69
C PRO A 104 6.91 -21.69 11.22
N VAL A 105 6.92 -22.95 11.64
CA VAL A 105 7.84 -23.97 11.14
C VAL A 105 7.64 -24.00 9.62
N TYR A 106 8.55 -23.39 8.88
CA TYR A 106 8.66 -23.67 7.46
C TYR A 106 8.91 -25.17 7.34
N PHE A 107 8.00 -25.88 6.68
CA PHE A 107 8.17 -27.29 6.34
C PHE A 107 9.42 -27.43 5.46
N ASN A 108 10.57 -27.64 6.09
CA ASN A 108 11.74 -28.18 5.41
C ASN A 108 11.50 -29.68 5.24
N ALA A 109 10.80 -30.04 4.15
CA ALA A 109 10.91 -31.38 3.61
C ALA A 109 12.32 -31.53 3.02
N ASN A 110 13.26 -31.99 3.86
CA ASN A 110 14.39 -32.86 3.52
C ASN A 110 15.30 -32.99 4.74
N GLU A 111 14.91 -33.83 5.71
CA GLU A 111 15.89 -34.52 6.53
C GLU A 111 16.56 -35.58 5.66
N ASN A 112 17.84 -35.36 5.33
CA ASN A 112 18.83 -36.43 5.40
C ASN A 112 20.26 -35.85 5.42
N ASN A 113 20.95 -36.22 6.50
CA ASN A 113 22.40 -36.27 6.70
C ASN A 113 23.19 -34.96 6.90
N GLY A 114 23.44 -34.67 8.17
CA GLY A 114 24.78 -34.55 8.77
C GLY A 114 25.81 -33.69 8.05
N ASN A 115 26.00 -32.45 8.52
CA ASN A 115 27.28 -31.95 9.03
C ASN A 115 27.13 -30.47 9.45
N ASP A 116 27.63 -30.19 10.65
CA ASP A 116 27.74 -28.86 11.24
C ASP A 116 28.50 -27.87 10.36
N LYS A 117 28.08 -26.60 10.45
CA LYS A 117 28.69 -25.35 9.91
C LYS A 117 28.31 -24.97 8.47
N LYS A 118 27.14 -24.33 8.31
CA LYS A 118 26.87 -23.12 7.47
C LYS A 118 25.36 -22.90 7.35
N SER A 119 24.77 -22.20 8.31
CA SER A 119 23.33 -21.89 8.30
C SER A 119 23.06 -20.44 8.71
N GLN A 120 23.95 -19.50 8.37
CA GLN A 120 23.82 -18.07 8.70
C GLN A 120 23.39 -17.20 7.51
N SER A 121 23.03 -17.78 6.36
CA SER A 121 22.96 -17.02 5.10
C SER A 121 21.58 -16.98 4.41
N ILE A 122 20.50 -17.48 5.02
CA ILE A 122 19.18 -17.52 4.33
C ILE A 122 18.08 -16.68 5.02
N GLU A 123 18.22 -16.31 6.30
CA GLU A 123 17.16 -15.58 7.03
C GLU A 123 17.02 -14.09 6.66
N ASN A 124 18.01 -13.49 5.99
CA ASN A 124 18.10 -12.03 5.81
C ASN A 124 17.61 -11.46 4.47
N LEU A 125 16.98 -12.24 3.59
CA LEU A 125 16.75 -11.78 2.22
C LEU A 125 15.45 -10.99 1.94
N ALA A 126 14.54 -10.83 2.90
CA ALA A 126 13.28 -10.14 2.59
C ALA A 126 12.43 -9.65 3.78
N SER A 127 12.91 -9.69 5.02
CA SER A 127 12.14 -9.12 6.14
C SER A 127 12.47 -7.65 6.32
N PHE A 128 11.45 -6.80 6.28
CA PHE A 128 11.53 -5.42 6.74
C PHE A 128 10.98 -5.36 8.15
N GLU A 129 11.65 -4.65 9.06
CA GLU A 129 11.08 -4.37 10.37
C GLU A 129 10.06 -3.23 10.22
N ALA A 130 8.87 -3.41 10.79
CA ALA A 130 7.88 -2.34 10.85
C ALA A 130 8.48 -1.10 11.51
N GLN A 131 8.08 0.09 11.06
CA GLN A 131 8.63 1.34 11.58
C GLN A 131 7.96 1.75 12.92
N THR A 132 7.76 0.78 13.83
CA THR A 132 7.13 0.99 15.16
C THR A 132 7.70 0.02 16.21
N SER A 133 7.43 0.28 17.49
CA SER A 133 7.84 -0.57 18.62
C SER A 133 7.05 -1.88 18.77
N ALA A 134 6.08 -2.16 17.90
CA ALA A 134 5.34 -3.41 17.90
C ALA A 134 6.16 -4.51 17.21
N GLU A 135 6.11 -5.75 17.74
CA GLU A 135 6.73 -6.91 17.09
C GLU A 135 5.93 -7.29 15.82
N ILE A 136 6.04 -6.46 14.78
CA ILE A 136 5.37 -6.66 13.50
C ILE A 136 6.47 -6.74 12.44
N GLN A 137 6.49 -7.86 11.72
CA GLN A 137 7.43 -8.07 10.64
C GLN A 137 6.72 -7.81 9.30
N LEU A 138 7.26 -6.87 8.54
CA LEU A 138 6.83 -6.59 7.18
C LEU A 138 7.57 -7.53 6.22
N MET A 139 6.85 -8.24 5.35
CA MET A 139 7.46 -9.10 4.34
C MET A 139 6.83 -8.85 2.98
N PRO A 140 7.56 -9.10 1.88
CA PRO A 140 6.97 -9.29 0.58
C PRO A 140 5.90 -10.37 0.62
N VAL A 141 4.87 -10.19 -0.20
CA VAL A 141 3.76 -11.13 -0.27
C VAL A 141 4.24 -12.46 -0.86
N LYS A 142 4.11 -13.53 -0.08
CA LYS A 142 4.48 -14.91 -0.47
C LYS A 142 3.31 -15.87 -0.47
N THR A 143 2.15 -15.44 0.02
CA THR A 143 0.92 -16.21 0.10
C THR A 143 -0.28 -15.27 0.05
N ILE A 144 -1.49 -15.81 -0.01
CA ILE A 144 -2.74 -15.05 -0.07
C ILE A 144 -3.60 -15.32 1.18
N PRO A 145 -4.50 -14.40 1.54
CA PRO A 145 -5.50 -14.64 2.58
C PRO A 145 -6.46 -15.78 2.19
N SER A 146 -7.14 -16.36 3.17
CA SER A 146 -8.19 -17.36 2.93
C SER A 146 -9.44 -16.72 2.32
N HIS A 147 -10.28 -17.55 1.70
CA HIS A 147 -11.62 -17.11 1.30
C HIS A 147 -12.38 -16.49 2.48
N PHE A 148 -13.20 -15.49 2.16
CA PHE A 148 -14.03 -14.71 3.07
C PHE A 148 -13.26 -13.88 4.12
N SER A 149 -11.94 -13.73 3.95
CA SER A 149 -11.17 -12.77 4.74
C SER A 149 -11.76 -11.38 4.57
N GLN A 150 -11.92 -10.68 5.68
CA GLN A 150 -12.56 -9.37 5.71
C GLN A 150 -11.57 -8.29 5.25
N VAL A 151 -12.09 -7.31 4.51
CA VAL A 151 -11.32 -6.20 3.95
C VAL A 151 -11.75 -4.92 4.62
N PHE A 152 -10.78 -4.11 5.04
CA PHE A 152 -10.99 -2.85 5.74
C PHE A 152 -10.27 -1.72 5.01
N GLU A 153 -10.72 -0.50 5.22
CA GLU A 153 -9.96 0.68 4.82
C GLU A 153 -8.66 0.75 5.63
N ALA A 154 -7.54 1.08 4.98
CA ALA A 154 -6.27 1.19 5.70
C ALA A 154 -6.30 2.40 6.65
N SER A 155 -6.00 2.16 7.92
CA SER A 155 -5.98 3.21 8.95
C SER A 155 -4.65 3.98 8.95
N GLU A 156 -4.62 5.13 9.61
CA GLU A 156 -3.36 5.90 9.80
C GLU A 156 -2.28 5.05 10.49
N ARG A 157 -2.70 4.11 11.36
CA ARG A 157 -1.80 3.19 12.05
C ARG A 157 -1.18 2.21 11.06
N ASP A 158 -1.96 1.65 10.14
CA ASP A 158 -1.44 0.73 9.11
C ASP A 158 -0.42 1.43 8.20
N PHE A 159 -0.70 2.68 7.82
CA PHE A 159 0.27 3.50 7.09
C PHE A 159 1.53 3.80 7.89
N SER A 160 1.38 4.18 9.16
CA SER A 160 2.53 4.44 10.04
C SER A 160 3.40 3.19 10.25
N LEU A 161 2.79 1.99 10.24
CA LEU A 161 3.53 0.73 10.33
C LEU A 161 4.41 0.49 9.11
N VAL A 162 3.90 0.80 7.92
CA VAL A 162 4.56 0.55 6.63
C VAL A 162 5.55 1.65 6.27
N PHE A 163 5.11 2.91 6.30
CA PHE A 163 5.88 4.06 5.83
C PHE A 163 6.60 4.80 6.97
N GLY A 164 6.24 4.53 8.22
CA GLY A 164 6.76 5.26 9.37
C GLY A 164 6.13 6.62 9.57
N ARG A 165 6.66 7.32 10.59
CA ARG A 165 6.23 8.65 10.97
C ARG A 165 7.39 9.63 10.90
N GLU A 166 7.12 10.87 10.53
CA GLU A 166 8.16 11.92 10.43
C GLU A 166 8.69 12.38 11.80
N ASP A 167 7.88 12.18 12.86
CA ASP A 167 8.16 12.54 14.26
C ASP A 167 8.96 11.45 15.02
N ASP A 168 9.27 10.32 14.37
CA ASP A 168 10.09 9.27 14.95
C ASP A 168 11.52 9.77 15.23
N GLN A 169 11.97 9.61 16.47
CA GLN A 169 13.32 10.01 16.90
C GLN A 169 14.39 8.95 16.57
N SER A 170 13.97 7.72 16.30
CA SER A 170 14.87 6.58 16.07
C SER A 170 15.34 6.47 14.62
N ARG A 171 14.58 7.02 13.67
CA ARG A 171 14.85 6.92 12.23
C ARG A 171 14.76 8.30 11.58
N ARG A 172 15.58 8.56 10.55
CA ARG A 172 15.52 9.81 9.79
C ARG A 172 14.41 9.76 8.72
N ASN A 173 13.17 9.62 9.17
CA ASN A 173 12.01 9.60 8.30
C ASN A 173 11.67 11.01 7.79
N PHE A 174 11.30 11.10 6.51
CA PHE A 174 10.92 12.36 5.86
C PHE A 174 9.67 12.19 5.00
N ALA A 175 8.67 13.05 5.24
CA ALA A 175 7.41 13.02 4.50
C ALA A 175 7.61 13.57 3.07
N VAL A 176 7.25 12.76 2.07
CA VAL A 176 7.36 13.14 0.65
C VAL A 176 6.04 13.55 0.02
N GLY A 177 4.92 13.24 0.68
CA GLY A 177 3.60 13.54 0.16
C GLY A 177 2.52 12.80 0.94
N LYS A 178 1.31 12.82 0.40
CA LYS A 178 0.13 12.15 0.94
C LYS A 178 -0.59 11.38 -0.17
N PRO A 179 -1.21 10.23 0.11
CA PRO A 179 -2.11 9.58 -0.83
C PRO A 179 -3.26 10.51 -1.20
N ILE A 180 -3.84 10.33 -2.39
CA ILE A 180 -4.92 11.20 -2.89
C ILE A 180 -6.16 11.14 -2.00
N ASP A 181 -6.48 9.95 -1.48
CA ASP A 181 -7.70 9.71 -0.72
C ASP A 181 -7.48 9.71 0.81
N MET A 182 -6.26 10.00 1.29
CA MET A 182 -5.96 9.93 2.72
C MET A 182 -5.02 11.06 3.17
N ASP A 183 -5.36 11.73 4.28
CA ASP A 183 -4.56 12.83 4.82
C ASP A 183 -3.38 12.35 5.69
N VAL A 184 -2.73 11.24 5.32
CA VAL A 184 -1.62 10.64 6.08
C VAL A 184 -0.30 10.81 5.33
N PRO A 185 0.76 11.31 5.98
CA PRO A 185 2.05 11.50 5.33
C PRO A 185 2.69 10.15 4.98
N VAL A 186 3.11 10.01 3.72
CA VAL A 186 4.01 8.94 3.29
C VAL A 186 5.43 9.36 3.60
N CYS A 187 6.06 8.67 4.55
CA CYS A 187 7.44 8.92 4.93
C CYS A 187 8.40 7.97 4.19
N LEU A 188 9.57 8.50 3.84
CA LEU A 188 10.71 7.71 3.38
C LEU A 188 11.76 7.67 4.48
N ASP A 189 12.27 6.46 4.72
CA ASP A 189 13.43 6.22 5.55
C ASP A 189 14.69 6.72 4.81
N LEU A 190 15.18 7.89 5.19
CA LEU A 190 16.33 8.50 4.52
C LEU A 190 17.62 7.74 4.79
N ASP A 191 17.73 7.01 5.90
CA ASP A 191 18.91 6.19 6.21
C ASP A 191 19.08 5.11 5.15
N ARG A 192 18.00 4.37 4.89
CA ARG A 192 18.01 3.32 3.87
C ARG A 192 18.02 3.86 2.45
N PHE A 193 17.46 5.05 2.24
CA PHE A 193 17.41 5.70 0.93
C PHE A 193 18.81 6.07 0.45
N VAL A 194 19.66 6.68 1.30
CA VAL A 194 21.00 7.12 0.90
C VAL A 194 22.02 5.99 0.77
N GLU A 195 21.77 4.83 1.37
CA GLU A 195 22.60 3.62 1.23
C GLU A 195 22.52 2.95 -0.15
N ARG A 196 21.46 3.25 -0.93
CA ARG A 196 21.19 2.62 -2.22
C ARG A 196 21.20 3.63 -3.35
N SER A 197 21.52 3.17 -4.55
CA SER A 197 21.33 3.96 -5.76
C SER A 197 19.85 4.05 -6.10
N ASN A 198 19.34 5.28 -6.28
CA ASN A 198 17.94 5.54 -6.62
C ASN A 198 17.85 6.20 -8.00
N GLY A 199 16.79 5.91 -8.74
CA GLY A 199 16.49 6.55 -10.03
C GLY A 199 15.08 7.15 -10.04
N ILE A 200 14.94 8.39 -10.49
CA ILE A 200 13.65 9.10 -10.60
C ILE A 200 13.30 9.21 -12.09
N PHE A 201 12.22 8.56 -12.50
CA PHE A 201 11.78 8.47 -13.89
C PHE A 201 10.41 9.12 -14.09
N GLY A 202 10.18 9.67 -15.29
CA GLY A 202 8.92 10.32 -15.62
C GLY A 202 8.99 11.08 -16.94
N LYS A 203 7.84 11.27 -17.60
CA LYS A 203 7.75 12.09 -18.82
C LYS A 203 8.10 13.56 -18.50
N SER A 204 8.39 14.35 -19.52
CA SER A 204 8.61 15.80 -19.29
C SER A 204 7.37 16.43 -18.64
N GLY A 205 7.56 17.32 -17.67
CA GLY A 205 6.48 17.99 -16.95
C GLY A 205 5.78 17.19 -15.84
N THR A 206 6.17 15.94 -15.54
CA THR A 206 5.53 15.13 -14.48
C THR A 206 6.12 15.36 -13.08
N GLY A 207 6.86 16.45 -12.86
CA GLY A 207 7.41 16.79 -11.54
C GLY A 207 8.68 16.04 -11.13
N LYS A 208 9.46 15.48 -12.07
CA LYS A 208 10.75 14.82 -11.75
C LYS A 208 11.67 15.72 -10.92
N SER A 209 11.94 16.92 -11.40
CA SER A 209 12.86 17.87 -10.75
C SER A 209 12.30 18.34 -9.41
N PHE A 210 10.98 18.51 -9.30
CA PHE A 210 10.30 18.82 -8.04
C PHE A 210 10.51 17.72 -7.00
N LEU A 211 10.24 16.46 -7.36
CA LEU A 211 10.42 15.32 -6.46
C LEU A 211 11.89 15.19 -6.04
N THR A 212 12.83 15.35 -6.97
CA THR A 212 14.26 15.34 -6.67
C THR A 212 14.63 16.43 -5.67
N ARG A 213 14.17 17.68 -5.86
CA ARG A 213 14.40 18.78 -4.92
C ARG A 213 13.82 18.47 -3.54
N LEU A 214 12.60 17.92 -3.49
CA LEU A 214 11.95 17.56 -2.24
C LEU A 214 12.77 16.52 -1.47
N LEU A 215 13.24 15.48 -2.13
CA LEU A 215 14.09 14.45 -1.52
C LEU A 215 15.43 15.02 -1.05
N LEU A 216 16.09 15.83 -1.88
CA LEU A 216 17.33 16.51 -1.50
C LEU A 216 17.13 17.41 -0.28
N SER A 217 16.01 18.14 -0.22
CA SER A 217 15.66 18.99 0.92
C SER A 217 15.46 18.17 2.20
N GLY A 218 14.84 16.99 2.09
CA GLY A 218 14.69 16.05 3.20
C GLY A 218 16.04 15.54 3.71
N ILE A 219 16.93 15.14 2.79
CA ILE A 219 18.29 14.68 3.12
C ILE A 219 19.07 15.78 3.87
N ILE A 220 18.99 17.03 3.41
CA ILE A 220 19.65 18.16 4.07
C ILE A 220 19.02 18.45 5.43
N ARG A 221 17.68 18.55 5.49
CA ARG A 221 16.92 18.91 6.70
C ARG A 221 17.10 17.89 7.84
N LYS A 222 17.15 16.60 7.51
CA LYS A 222 17.37 15.52 8.48
C LYS A 222 18.85 15.16 8.65
N GLY A 223 19.75 15.84 7.93
CA GLY A 223 21.20 15.59 7.99
C GLY A 223 21.57 14.16 7.59
N ALA A 224 20.84 13.55 6.64
CA ALA A 224 21.01 12.16 6.26
C ALA A 224 22.36 11.90 5.55
N ALA A 225 22.73 12.80 4.63
CA ALA A 225 23.95 12.72 3.83
C ALA A 225 24.37 14.10 3.30
N VAL A 226 25.57 14.20 2.73
CA VAL A 226 26.04 15.36 1.96
C VAL A 226 25.68 15.16 0.49
N ASN A 227 25.04 16.15 -0.13
CA ASN A 227 24.60 16.08 -1.52
C ASN A 227 25.61 16.78 -2.45
N LEU A 228 26.15 16.05 -3.43
CA LEU A 228 26.85 16.61 -4.59
C LEU A 228 25.95 16.51 -5.81
N ILE A 229 25.60 17.65 -6.40
CA ILE A 229 24.61 17.74 -7.48
C ILE A 229 25.32 18.18 -8.77
N PHE A 230 25.17 17.38 -9.84
CA PHE A 230 25.56 17.76 -11.18
C PHE A 230 24.34 18.30 -11.92
N ASP A 231 24.18 19.62 -11.93
CA ASP A 231 22.98 20.29 -12.43
C ASP A 231 23.14 20.70 -13.91
N MET A 232 22.74 19.81 -14.82
CA MET A 232 22.89 20.05 -16.27
C MET A 232 21.96 21.15 -16.81
N HIS A 233 20.83 21.40 -16.14
CA HIS A 233 19.78 22.31 -16.62
C HIS A 233 19.54 23.50 -15.67
N SER A 234 20.40 23.69 -14.68
CA SER A 234 20.27 24.74 -13.64
C SER A 234 18.93 24.69 -12.90
N GLU A 235 18.42 23.48 -12.64
CA GLU A 235 17.13 23.27 -11.99
C GLU A 235 17.20 23.19 -10.46
N TYR A 236 18.39 23.11 -9.87
CA TYR A 236 18.60 22.86 -8.44
C TYR A 236 19.41 23.96 -7.73
N GLY A 237 20.10 24.80 -8.50
CA GLY A 237 20.89 25.91 -7.99
C GLY A 237 20.08 27.13 -7.54
N TRP A 238 20.79 28.19 -7.13
CA TRP A 238 20.20 29.46 -6.66
C TRP A 238 19.29 30.15 -7.70
N GLU A 239 19.55 29.94 -8.99
CA GLU A 239 18.77 30.49 -10.10
C GLU A 239 17.55 29.62 -10.49
N ALA A 240 17.31 28.53 -9.77
CA ALA A 240 16.20 27.64 -10.05
C ALA A 240 14.86 28.37 -9.82
N MET A 241 13.93 28.22 -10.77
CA MET A 241 12.60 28.80 -10.67
C MET A 241 11.88 28.30 -9.41
N ALA A 242 11.44 29.24 -8.56
CA ALA A 242 10.62 28.93 -7.40
C ALA A 242 9.24 28.40 -7.82
N GLU A 243 8.76 27.37 -7.14
CA GLU A 243 7.44 26.79 -7.42
C GLU A 243 6.34 27.53 -6.64
N GLY A 244 5.40 28.16 -7.35
CA GLY A 244 4.30 28.92 -6.76
C GLY A 244 3.56 29.83 -7.76
N LYS A 245 2.43 30.44 -7.35
CA LYS A 245 1.62 31.37 -8.18
C LYS A 245 2.32 32.68 -8.53
N GLN A 246 3.49 32.95 -7.96
CA GLN A 246 4.34 34.08 -8.33
C GLN A 246 5.66 33.53 -8.85
N VAL A 247 5.85 33.67 -10.16
CA VAL A 247 7.14 33.48 -10.81
C VAL A 247 8.02 34.65 -10.39
N ASN A 248 8.70 34.51 -9.27
CA ASN A 248 9.81 35.38 -8.93
C ASN A 248 11.07 34.72 -9.46
N THR A 249 11.54 35.21 -10.60
CA THR A 249 12.96 35.18 -10.92
C THR A 249 13.64 36.14 -9.95
N VAL A 250 14.72 35.71 -9.29
CA VAL A 250 15.66 36.66 -8.70
C VAL A 250 16.30 37.46 -9.83
#